data_AF-G2RGL7-F1
#
_entry.id   AF-G2RGL7-F1
#
_cell.length_a   1.000
_cell.length_b   1.000
_cell.length_c   1.000
_cell.angle_alpha   90.00
_cell.angle_beta   90.00
_cell.angle_gamma   90.00
#
_symmetry.space_group_name_H-M   'P 1'
#
loop_
_entity.id
_entity.type
_entity.pdbx_description
1 polymer ?
#
loop_
_entity_poly.entity_id
_entity_poly.type
_entity_poly.pdbx_seq_one_letter_code
_entity_poly.pdbx_strand_id
1 'polypeptide(L)'
;MAARLAAALLAVCAAARGITEPLSAITPGPVSAEDCPLTASMPGCGLPCLISAANAVGCNDILDLECQCSSQTLIRDSASSCVLASCGEQVGTTVESVASAICSQCA
;
A
#
# COMPACT_ATOMS: atom_id res chain seq x y z
N MET A 1 -4.30 58.64 -14.67
CA MET A 1 -3.00 58.02 -14.34
C MET A 1 -3.00 57.67 -12.86
N ALA A 2 -2.65 56.41 -12.56
CA ALA A 2 -2.21 55.89 -11.26
C ALA A 2 -3.19 55.97 -10.06
N ALA A 3 -4.09 55.00 -9.98
CA ALA A 3 -4.60 54.52 -8.70
C ALA A 3 -3.55 53.56 -8.10
N ARG A 4 -2.87 53.97 -7.04
CA ARG A 4 -2.08 53.07 -6.19
C ARG A 4 -2.21 53.48 -4.73
N LEU A 5 -2.10 52.47 -3.87
CA LEU A 5 -1.99 52.51 -2.42
C LEU A 5 -3.31 52.61 -1.64
N ALA A 6 -3.87 51.45 -1.29
CA ALA A 6 -3.77 50.92 0.08
C ALA A 6 -4.70 49.71 0.24
N ALA A 7 -4.12 48.55 0.57
CA ALA A 7 -4.68 47.60 1.56
C ALA A 7 -3.78 46.36 1.60
N ALA A 8 -2.94 46.33 2.64
CA ALA A 8 -2.30 45.12 3.10
C ALA A 8 -3.34 44.19 3.75
N LEU A 9 -2.93 42.92 3.90
CA LEU A 9 -3.54 41.80 4.64
C LEU A 9 -4.51 40.88 3.87
N LEU A 10 -3.97 39.81 3.27
CA LEU A 10 -4.17 38.44 3.78
C LEU A 10 -3.26 37.42 3.07
N ALA A 11 -2.45 36.77 3.92
CA ALA A 11 -1.77 35.49 3.78
C ALA A 11 -1.87 34.72 2.45
N VAL A 12 -0.75 34.68 1.71
CA VAL A 12 -0.38 33.51 0.89
C VAL A 12 1.14 33.36 0.95
N CYS A 13 1.61 32.46 1.81
CA CYS A 13 2.89 31.77 1.59
C CYS A 13 2.65 30.66 0.56
N ALA A 14 2.62 31.03 -0.73
CA ALA A 14 2.68 30.10 -1.84
C ALA A 14 4.09 30.17 -2.46
N ALA A 15 4.99 29.38 -1.90
CA ALA A 15 6.04 28.73 -2.68
C ALA A 15 5.49 27.30 -2.95
N ALA A 16 5.34 26.80 -4.17
CA ALA A 16 6.18 26.95 -5.33
C ALA A 16 5.37 27.11 -6.62
N ARG A 17 5.96 27.85 -7.56
CA ARG A 17 5.42 28.16 -8.88
C ARG A 17 5.94 27.13 -9.88
N GLY A 18 5.02 26.55 -10.65
CA GLY A 18 5.20 26.25 -12.07
C GLY A 18 5.91 24.95 -12.41
N ILE A 19 5.15 23.97 -12.91
CA ILE A 19 5.21 23.59 -14.33
C ILE A 19 3.90 22.92 -14.75
N THR A 20 3.39 23.40 -15.88
CA THR A 20 2.33 22.82 -16.70
C THR A 20 2.98 21.77 -17.61
N GLU A 21 2.70 20.48 -17.42
CA GLU A 21 2.67 19.41 -18.47
C GLU A 21 2.45 18.02 -17.85
N PRO A 22 1.85 17.10 -18.62
CA PRO A 22 0.42 16.92 -18.80
C PRO A 22 -0.21 16.19 -17.61
N LEU A 23 -1.55 16.18 -17.62
CA LEU A 23 -2.38 15.21 -16.92
C LEU A 23 -2.09 13.79 -17.48
N SER A 24 -0.88 13.26 -17.25
CA SER A 24 -0.64 11.83 -17.28
C SER A 24 -1.20 11.33 -15.97
N ALA A 25 -2.33 10.64 -16.09
CA ALA A 25 -2.98 9.89 -15.05
C ALA A 25 -2.01 9.55 -13.91
N ILE A 26 -2.29 10.08 -12.72
CA ILE A 26 -2.09 9.26 -11.53
C ILE A 26 -3.13 8.16 -11.66
N THR A 27 -2.94 7.26 -12.63
CA THR A 27 -3.31 5.88 -12.40
C THR A 27 -2.50 5.56 -11.15
N PRO A 28 -3.11 5.17 -10.03
CA PRO A 28 -2.38 4.34 -9.10
C PRO A 28 -1.91 3.17 -9.97
N GLY A 29 -0.69 3.26 -10.52
CA GLY A 29 0.01 2.07 -10.94
C GLY A 29 0.03 1.18 -9.71
N PRO A 30 -0.12 -0.15 -9.85
CA PRO A 30 -0.08 -1.04 -8.71
C PRO A 30 1.16 -0.63 -7.92
N VAL A 31 1.00 -0.12 -6.70
CA VAL A 31 2.19 0.18 -5.93
C VAL A 31 2.81 -1.19 -5.72
N SER A 32 3.98 -1.39 -6.32
CA SER A 32 4.68 -2.64 -6.20
C SER A 32 4.87 -2.90 -4.71
N ALA A 33 4.70 -4.14 -4.27
CA ALA A 33 5.00 -4.55 -2.90
C ALA A 33 6.41 -4.06 -2.44
N GLU A 34 7.31 -3.83 -3.40
CA GLU A 34 8.66 -3.29 -3.26
C GLU A 34 8.73 -1.81 -2.81
N ASP A 35 7.75 -0.97 -3.16
CA ASP A 35 7.66 0.45 -2.78
C ASP A 35 6.90 0.66 -1.46
N CYS A 36 6.23 -0.38 -0.96
CA CYS A 36 5.49 -0.33 0.29
C CYS A 36 6.43 -0.69 1.47
N PRO A 37 6.88 0.27 2.30
CA PRO A 37 7.85 0.00 3.38
C PRO A 37 7.34 -1.00 4.43
N LEU A 38 6.04 -1.30 4.43
CA LEU A 38 5.40 -2.27 5.32
C LEU A 38 5.68 -3.73 4.92
N THR A 39 6.03 -4.02 3.67
CA THR A 39 6.42 -5.38 3.25
C THR A 39 7.74 -5.80 3.87
N ALA A 40 8.62 -4.85 4.22
CA ALA A 40 9.82 -5.11 5.01
C ALA A 40 9.52 -5.51 6.47
N SER A 41 8.32 -5.19 6.97
CA SER A 41 7.86 -5.61 8.30
C SER A 41 7.20 -6.98 8.29
N MET A 42 7.05 -7.61 7.12
CA MET A 42 6.47 -8.93 6.99
C MET A 42 7.42 -9.99 7.56
N PRO A 43 7.01 -10.80 8.56
CA PRO A 43 7.89 -11.80 9.12
C PRO A 43 8.21 -12.88 8.09
N GLY A 44 9.49 -13.24 7.97
CA GLY A 44 9.99 -14.16 6.94
C GLY A 44 9.38 -15.57 6.99
N CYS A 45 8.89 -16.01 8.16
CA CYS A 45 8.20 -17.29 8.29
C CYS A 45 6.82 -17.31 7.59
N GLY A 46 6.19 -16.13 7.43
CA GLY A 46 4.84 -15.99 6.86
C GLY A 46 4.85 -15.68 5.37
N LEU A 47 5.97 -15.16 4.84
CA LEU A 47 6.14 -14.86 3.42
C LEU A 47 5.86 -16.07 2.49
N PRO A 48 6.42 -17.28 2.71
CA PRO A 48 6.13 -18.41 1.84
C PRO A 48 4.67 -18.89 1.93
N CYS A 49 4.04 -18.68 3.08
CA CYS A 49 2.62 -18.99 3.28
C CYS A 49 1.72 -18.02 2.51
N LEU A 50 2.03 -16.72 2.54
CA LEU A 50 1.32 -15.71 1.75
C LEU A 50 1.47 -15.96 0.26
N ILE A 51 2.68 -16.25 -0.22
CA ILE A 51 2.91 -16.57 -1.64
C ILE A 51 2.06 -17.78 -2.04
N SER A 52 2.10 -18.86 -1.25
CA SER A 52 1.32 -20.07 -1.56
C SER A 52 -0.19 -19.80 -1.55
N ALA A 53 -0.68 -19.01 -0.61
CA ALA A 53 -2.08 -18.61 -0.51
C ALA A 53 -2.52 -17.66 -1.64
N ALA A 54 -1.67 -16.70 -2.01
CA ALA A 54 -1.89 -15.79 -3.12
C ALA A 54 -2.01 -16.57 -4.44
N ASN A 55 -1.13 -17.55 -4.67
CA ASN A 55 -1.23 -18.46 -5.81
C ASN A 55 -2.52 -19.29 -5.78
N ALA A 56 -2.97 -19.74 -4.60
CA ALA A 56 -4.21 -20.52 -4.47
C ALA A 56 -5.48 -19.73 -4.84
N VAL A 57 -5.47 -18.41 -4.67
CA VAL A 57 -6.59 -17.52 -5.06
C VAL A 57 -6.44 -16.96 -6.47
N GLY A 58 -5.32 -17.24 -7.16
CA GLY A 58 -5.02 -16.74 -8.51
C GLY A 58 -4.25 -15.43 -8.56
N CYS A 59 -3.85 -14.87 -7.42
CA CYS A 59 -2.92 -13.74 -7.33
C CYS A 59 -1.47 -14.27 -7.34
N ASN A 60 -1.03 -14.73 -8.51
CA ASN A 60 0.30 -15.34 -8.65
C ASN A 60 1.44 -14.30 -8.64
N ASP A 61 1.11 -13.05 -8.96
CA ASP A 61 2.03 -11.93 -8.93
C ASP A 61 2.08 -11.30 -7.54
N ILE A 62 3.22 -11.42 -6.87
CA ILE A 62 3.48 -10.87 -5.52
C ILE A 62 3.44 -9.34 -5.53
N LEU A 63 3.59 -8.72 -6.71
CA LEU A 63 3.50 -7.28 -6.92
C LEU A 63 2.07 -6.81 -7.19
N ASP A 64 1.14 -7.72 -7.47
CA ASP A 64 -0.26 -7.38 -7.73
C ASP A 64 -0.99 -7.19 -6.42
N LEU A 65 -0.75 -6.02 -5.82
CA LEU A 65 -1.32 -5.65 -4.54
C LEU A 65 -2.83 -5.44 -4.64
N GLU A 66 -3.34 -4.98 -5.79
CA GLU A 66 -4.76 -4.87 -6.09
C GLU A 66 -5.46 -6.25 -5.99
N CYS A 67 -4.90 -7.28 -6.63
CA CYS A 67 -5.42 -8.65 -6.53
C CYS A 67 -5.33 -9.17 -5.08
N GLN A 68 -4.17 -9.01 -4.45
CA GLN A 68 -3.93 -9.51 -3.09
C GLN A 68 -4.84 -8.85 -2.05
N CYS A 69 -5.13 -7.55 -2.21
CA CYS A 69 -5.95 -6.79 -1.29
C CYS A 69 -7.45 -6.96 -1.55
N SER A 70 -7.86 -7.07 -2.81
CA SER A 70 -9.22 -7.48 -3.18
C SER A 70 -9.56 -8.89 -2.67
N SER A 71 -8.58 -9.79 -2.68
CA SER A 71 -8.73 -11.18 -2.21
C SER A 71 -8.13 -11.41 -0.81
N GLN A 72 -7.90 -10.36 -0.03
CA GLN A 72 -7.16 -10.44 1.24
C GLN A 72 -7.76 -11.48 2.17
N THR A 73 -9.08 -11.51 2.31
CA THR A 73 -9.78 -12.46 3.20
C THR A 73 -9.53 -13.90 2.78
N LEU A 74 -9.55 -14.19 1.47
CA LEU A 74 -9.30 -15.53 0.94
C LEU A 74 -7.84 -15.95 1.10
N ILE A 75 -6.90 -15.03 0.83
CA ILE A 75 -5.47 -15.26 1.04
C ILE A 75 -5.19 -15.53 2.52
N ARG A 76 -5.79 -14.76 3.41
CA ARG A 76 -5.66 -14.88 4.85
C ARG A 76 -6.20 -16.21 5.37
N ASP A 77 -7.40 -16.60 4.95
CA ASP A 77 -7.97 -17.90 5.31
C ASP A 77 -7.10 -19.04 4.76
N SER A 78 -6.60 -18.94 3.53
CA SER A 78 -5.70 -19.93 2.93
C SER A 78 -4.30 -19.95 3.58
N ALA A 79 -3.78 -18.82 4.05
CA ALA A 79 -2.48 -18.72 4.69
C ALA A 79 -2.52 -19.10 6.18
N SER A 80 -3.67 -18.94 6.85
CA SER A 80 -3.84 -19.11 8.28
C SER A 80 -3.23 -20.41 8.79
N SER A 81 -3.53 -21.54 8.16
CA SER A 81 -3.03 -22.86 8.56
C SER A 81 -1.51 -22.97 8.41
N CYS A 82 -0.96 -22.41 7.34
CA CYS A 82 0.49 -22.41 7.10
C CYS A 82 1.24 -21.49 8.07
N VAL A 83 0.69 -20.31 8.34
CA VAL A 83 1.26 -19.32 9.26
C VAL A 83 1.21 -19.85 10.69
N LEU A 84 0.11 -20.49 11.11
CA LEU A 84 0.02 -21.13 12.41
C LEU A 84 1.05 -22.25 12.58
N ALA A 85 1.25 -23.07 11.54
CA ALA A 85 2.22 -24.17 11.57
C ALA A 85 3.69 -23.68 11.52
N SER A 86 3.98 -22.59 10.81
CA SER A 86 5.36 -22.14 10.55
C SER A 86 5.82 -21.00 11.47
N CYS A 87 4.89 -20.13 11.89
CA CYS A 87 5.17 -18.93 12.67
C CYS A 87 4.56 -18.95 14.08
N GLY A 88 3.51 -19.74 14.31
CA GLY A 88 2.72 -19.74 15.55
C GLY A 88 1.63 -18.65 15.60
N GLU A 89 0.70 -18.79 16.54
CA GLU A 89 -0.49 -17.91 16.68
C GLU A 89 -0.15 -16.43 16.84
N GLN A 90 0.83 -16.09 17.69
CA GLN A 90 1.17 -14.69 18.00
C GLN A 90 1.70 -13.94 16.76
N VAL A 91 2.44 -14.64 15.92
CA VAL A 91 2.99 -14.06 14.68
C VAL A 91 1.92 -14.00 13.61
N GLY A 92 0.96 -14.93 13.59
CA GLY A 92 -0.19 -14.89 12.66
C GLY A 92 -0.98 -13.60 12.74
N THR A 93 -1.31 -13.14 13.95
CA THR A 93 -1.98 -11.84 14.15
C THR A 93 -1.13 -10.64 13.69
N THR A 94 0.19 -10.74 13.78
CA THR A 94 1.11 -9.70 13.28
C THR A 94 1.13 -9.67 11.75
N VAL A 95 1.14 -10.85 11.11
CA VAL A 95 1.07 -10.99 9.65
C VAL A 95 -0.23 -10.38 9.11
N GLU A 96 -1.36 -10.66 9.74
CA GLU A 96 -2.66 -10.10 9.32
C GLU A 96 -2.73 -8.58 9.46
N SER A 97 -2.26 -8.04 10.59
CA SER A 97 -2.27 -6.60 10.82
C SER A 97 -1.36 -5.86 9.86
N VAL A 98 -0.17 -6.40 9.56
CA VAL A 98 0.74 -5.85 8.55
C VAL A 98 0.13 -5.97 7.15
N ALA A 99 -0.47 -7.10 6.79
CA ALA A 99 -1.14 -7.29 5.50
C ALA A 99 -2.31 -6.30 5.31
N SER A 100 -3.11 -6.06 6.36
CA SER A 100 -4.18 -5.06 6.34
C SER A 100 -3.65 -3.64 6.20
N ALA A 101 -2.54 -3.32 6.86
CA ALA A 101 -1.90 -2.01 6.75
C ALA A 101 -1.32 -1.79 5.34
N ILE A 102 -0.71 -2.82 4.74
CA ILE A 102 -0.26 -2.79 3.35
C ILE A 102 -1.45 -2.48 2.44
N CYS A 103 -2.56 -3.23 2.54
CA CYS A 103 -3.72 -3.00 1.69
C CYS A 103 -4.42 -1.65 1.91
N SER A 104 -4.28 -1.04 3.09
CA SER A 104 -4.91 0.27 3.35
C SER A 104 -4.02 1.44 2.91
N GLN A 105 -2.71 1.25 2.82
CA GLN A 105 -1.75 2.32 2.54
C GLN A 105 -1.07 2.20 1.17
N CYS A 106 -1.17 1.02 0.56
CA CYS A 106 -0.44 0.68 -0.65
C CYS A 106 -1.36 0.17 -1.78
N ALA A 107 -2.49 -0.48 -1.50
CA ALA A 107 -3.41 -0.90 -2.59
C ALA A 107 -4.33 0.22 -3.07
#